data_AF-A0A078FUM4-F1
#
_entry.id   AF-A0A078FUM4-F1
#
_cell.length_a   1.000
_cell.length_b   1.000
_cell.length_c   1.000
_cell.angle_alpha   90.00
_cell.angle_beta   90.00
_cell.angle_gamma   90.00
#
_symmetry.space_group_name_H-M   'P 1'
#
loop_
_entity.id
_entity.type
_entity.pdbx_description
1 polymer ?
#
loop_
_entity_poly.entity_id
_entity_poly.type
_entity_poly.pdbx_seq_one_letter_code
_entity_poly.pdbx_strand_id
1 'polypeptide(L)'
;MSSQRRQRRQAQRKRARERYRRMNTWRKQQPSFLCPVMSQKKSTCYAIAFVRQLEFHLKLHNRMPHDQHPSIQDFINLIPKHYLDADGELIVDAARVLSIFVKKGILLERDCPLTERIDGTVSEETKDCTRYYAKKVTKHMLHPGRSRMATQKKYELFHADLIEKLKGGVVAVGVSVYPSYSNLKHKQIYYPTKDELAGNTEHM
;
A
#
# COMPACT_ATOMS: atom_id res chain seq x y z
N MET A 1 24.44 -29.54 18.93
CA MET A 1 23.88 -28.44 18.11
C MET A 1 24.57 -27.13 18.45
N SER A 2 25.26 -26.49 17.50
CA SER A 2 26.38 -25.57 17.79
C SER A 2 25.98 -24.25 18.49
N SER A 3 26.80 -23.88 19.49
CA SER A 3 26.80 -22.60 20.21
C SER A 3 26.63 -21.37 19.28
N GLN A 4 27.21 -21.41 18.08
CA GLN A 4 27.08 -20.37 17.05
C GLN A 4 25.64 -20.13 16.58
N ARG A 5 24.79 -21.17 16.43
CA ARG A 5 23.37 -20.99 16.05
C ARG A 5 22.59 -20.25 17.14
N ARG A 6 22.92 -20.52 18.42
CA ARG A 6 22.27 -19.88 19.58
C ARG A 6 22.69 -18.42 19.72
N GLN A 7 23.99 -18.13 19.56
CA GLN A 7 24.53 -16.77 19.55
C GLN A 7 23.98 -15.92 18.39
N ARG A 8 23.90 -16.48 17.17
CA ARG A 8 23.28 -15.80 16.02
C ARG A 8 21.81 -15.43 16.27
N ARG A 9 21.03 -16.35 16.84
CA ARG A 9 19.61 -16.08 17.20
C ARG A 9 19.48 -14.99 18.28
N GLN A 10 20.33 -14.97 19.29
CA GLN A 10 20.32 -13.93 20.32
C GLN A 10 20.73 -12.56 19.76
N ALA A 11 21.76 -12.50 18.92
CA ALA A 11 22.17 -11.27 18.25
C ALA A 11 21.06 -10.73 17.32
N GLN A 12 20.39 -11.62 16.58
CA GLN A 12 19.25 -11.24 15.74
C GLN A 12 18.07 -10.69 16.56
N ARG A 13 17.75 -11.31 17.71
CA ARG A 13 16.72 -10.82 18.64
C ARG A 13 17.09 -9.47 19.25
N LYS A 14 18.35 -9.25 19.63
CA LYS A 14 18.84 -7.97 20.16
C LYS A 14 18.74 -6.86 19.10
N ARG A 15 19.21 -7.12 17.87
CA ARG A 15 19.08 -6.20 16.74
C ARG A 15 17.63 -5.90 16.36
N ALA A 16 16.72 -6.87 16.49
CA ALA A 16 15.29 -6.67 16.26
C ALA A 16 14.66 -5.78 17.34
N ARG A 17 15.03 -5.97 18.62
CA ARG A 17 14.59 -5.14 19.75
C ARG A 17 15.11 -3.70 19.66
N GLU A 18 16.37 -3.52 19.29
CA GLU A 18 16.95 -2.19 19.06
C GLU A 18 16.30 -1.48 17.86
N ARG A 19 16.05 -2.21 16.75
CA ARG A 19 15.26 -1.69 15.63
C ARG A 19 13.84 -1.29 16.06
N TYR A 20 13.17 -2.11 16.86
CA TYR A 20 11.84 -1.79 17.37
C TYR A 20 11.81 -0.52 18.23
N ARG A 21 12.82 -0.31 19.08
CA ARG A 21 12.97 0.94 19.86
C ARG A 21 13.23 2.16 18.98
N ARG A 22 13.86 1.99 17.81
CA ARG A 22 14.16 3.06 16.85
C ARG A 22 13.13 3.21 15.71
N MET A 23 12.10 2.35 15.65
CA MET A 23 11.09 2.46 14.62
C MET A 23 10.19 3.66 14.91
N ASN A 24 10.45 4.75 14.19
CA ASN A 24 9.48 5.80 13.99
C ASN A 24 8.25 5.16 13.36
N THR A 25 7.12 5.30 14.05
CA THR A 25 5.84 4.78 13.56
C THR A 25 4.82 5.90 13.59
N TRP A 26 4.18 6.10 12.45
CA TRP A 26 3.05 7.01 12.30
C TRP A 26 1.86 6.64 13.19
N ARG A 27 1.82 5.41 13.75
CA ARG A 27 0.79 4.94 14.70
C ARG A 27 0.86 5.59 16.08
N LYS A 28 2.01 6.14 16.47
CA LYS A 28 2.21 6.76 17.79
C LYS A 28 2.10 8.29 17.75
N GLN A 29 1.96 8.88 16.57
CA GLN A 29 1.78 10.32 16.43
C GLN A 29 0.40 10.72 16.94
N GLN A 30 0.31 11.89 17.58
CA GLN A 30 -0.94 12.49 18.05
C GLN A 30 -1.10 13.90 17.44
N PRO A 31 -2.25 14.20 16.82
CA PRO A 31 -3.32 13.27 16.45
C PRO A 31 -2.84 12.22 15.43
N SER A 32 -3.42 11.01 15.45
CA SER A 32 -3.11 9.98 14.45
C SER A 32 -3.71 10.35 13.10
N PHE A 33 -2.88 10.34 12.05
CA PHE A 33 -3.32 10.49 10.66
C PHE A 33 -3.63 9.15 9.98
N LEU A 34 -3.30 8.04 10.62
CA LEU A 34 -3.61 6.70 10.11
C LEU A 34 -5.07 6.36 10.40
N CYS A 35 -5.78 5.95 9.35
CA CYS A 35 -7.15 5.45 9.45
C CYS A 35 -7.18 4.07 10.15
N PRO A 36 -8.33 3.68 10.72
CA PRO A 36 -8.55 2.33 11.20
C PRO A 36 -8.29 1.27 10.12
N VAL A 37 -7.85 0.09 10.55
CA VAL A 37 -7.69 -1.06 9.65
C VAL A 37 -9.07 -1.49 9.15
N MET A 38 -9.19 -1.68 7.83
CA MET A 38 -10.42 -2.10 7.17
C MET A 38 -10.32 -3.56 6.76
N SER A 39 -11.45 -4.25 6.76
CA SER A 39 -11.58 -5.55 6.09
C SER A 39 -12.00 -5.32 4.65
N GLN A 40 -11.33 -5.96 3.70
CA GLN A 40 -11.72 -5.96 2.28
C GLN A 40 -12.43 -7.29 1.98
N LYS A 41 -13.50 -7.26 1.18
CA LYS A 41 -14.15 -8.47 0.65
C LYS A 41 -13.79 -8.76 -0.79
N LYS A 42 -13.35 -7.74 -1.52
CA LYS A 42 -13.01 -7.76 -2.94
C LYS A 42 -11.53 -7.50 -3.17
N SER A 43 -11.05 -7.75 -4.39
CA SER A 43 -9.65 -7.55 -4.79
C SER A 43 -9.31 -6.07 -5.06
N THR A 44 -9.74 -5.18 -4.15
CA THR A 44 -9.66 -3.71 -4.26
C THR A 44 -8.57 -3.09 -3.38
N CYS A 45 -7.61 -3.90 -2.93
CA CYS A 45 -6.52 -3.46 -2.03
C CYS A 45 -5.75 -2.24 -2.56
N TYR A 46 -5.59 -2.12 -3.89
CA TYR A 46 -4.94 -0.98 -4.53
C TYR A 46 -5.72 0.32 -4.29
N ALA A 47 -7.05 0.30 -4.38
CA ALA A 47 -7.90 1.47 -4.19
C ALA A 47 -7.80 1.96 -2.74
N ILE A 48 -7.91 1.04 -1.79
CA ILE A 48 -7.73 1.31 -0.36
C ILE A 48 -6.34 1.92 -0.13
N ALA A 49 -5.27 1.29 -0.62
CA ALA A 49 -3.91 1.74 -0.39
C ALA A 49 -3.66 3.15 -0.97
N PHE A 50 -4.10 3.42 -2.20
CA PHE A 50 -3.87 4.72 -2.85
C PHE A 50 -4.68 5.85 -2.18
N VAL A 51 -5.96 5.62 -1.89
CA VAL A 51 -6.82 6.63 -1.26
C VAL A 51 -6.37 6.91 0.16
N ARG A 52 -6.01 5.88 0.95
CA ARG A 52 -5.51 6.08 2.32
C ARG A 52 -4.13 6.74 2.36
N GLN A 53 -3.28 6.52 1.36
CA GLN A 53 -2.07 7.31 1.21
C GLN A 53 -2.41 8.79 0.98
N LEU A 54 -3.31 9.11 0.05
CA LEU A 54 -3.72 10.49 -0.19
C LEU A 54 -4.28 11.14 1.07
N GLU A 55 -5.19 10.47 1.78
CA GLU A 55 -5.77 10.96 3.02
C GLU A 55 -4.70 11.31 4.05
N PHE A 56 -3.74 10.41 4.28
CA PHE A 56 -2.67 10.63 5.24
C PHE A 56 -1.89 11.91 4.92
N HIS A 57 -1.52 12.11 3.65
CA HIS A 57 -0.78 13.30 3.22
C HIS A 57 -1.62 14.57 3.31
N LEU A 58 -2.93 14.51 3.00
CA LEU A 58 -3.82 15.66 3.18
C LEU A 58 -3.91 16.08 4.64
N LYS A 59 -4.06 15.12 5.56
CA LYS A 59 -4.13 15.39 7.01
C LYS A 59 -2.78 15.87 7.57
N LEU A 60 -1.67 15.22 7.18
CA LEU A 60 -0.32 15.62 7.58
C LEU A 60 -0.01 17.08 7.23
N HIS A 61 -0.55 17.58 6.12
CA HIS A 61 -0.34 18.95 5.65
C HIS A 61 -1.50 19.90 5.98
N ASN A 62 -2.41 19.54 6.90
CA ASN A 62 -3.57 20.34 7.31
C ASN A 62 -4.45 20.79 6.12
N ARG A 63 -4.57 19.96 5.09
CA ARG A 63 -5.40 20.20 3.90
C ARG A 63 -6.75 19.50 3.96
N MET A 64 -6.97 18.65 4.96
CA MET A 64 -8.22 17.94 5.19
C MET A 64 -8.47 17.84 6.71
N PRO A 65 -9.70 18.09 7.17
CA PRO A 65 -10.09 17.83 8.56
C PRO A 65 -9.87 16.37 8.99
N HIS A 66 -9.59 16.17 10.27
CA HIS A 66 -9.27 14.84 10.81
C HIS A 66 -10.41 13.82 10.74
N ASP A 67 -11.64 14.30 10.83
CA ASP A 67 -12.90 13.56 10.80
C ASP A 67 -13.42 13.27 9.39
N GLN A 68 -12.79 13.86 8.37
CA GLN A 68 -13.12 13.63 6.97
C GLN A 68 -12.24 12.55 6.35
N HIS A 69 -12.79 11.86 5.35
CA HIS A 69 -12.12 10.78 4.63
C HIS A 69 -12.43 10.91 3.14
N PRO A 70 -11.45 10.75 2.24
CA PRO A 70 -11.75 10.60 0.81
C PRO A 70 -12.37 9.24 0.53
N SER A 71 -13.27 9.20 -0.45
CA SER A 71 -14.05 8.03 -0.82
C SER A 71 -13.21 6.99 -1.56
N ILE A 72 -13.17 5.78 -1.02
CA ILE A 72 -12.58 4.63 -1.72
C ILE A 72 -13.49 4.20 -2.89
N GLN A 73 -14.80 4.30 -2.72
CA GLN A 73 -15.77 3.91 -3.75
C GLN A 73 -15.78 4.84 -4.95
N ASP A 74 -15.64 6.15 -4.77
CA ASP A 74 -15.52 7.12 -5.87
C ASP A 74 -14.31 6.76 -6.73
N PHE A 75 -13.16 6.43 -6.12
CA PHE A 75 -12.00 5.95 -6.88
C PHE A 75 -12.31 4.70 -7.72
N ILE A 76 -12.96 3.69 -7.14
CA ILE A 76 -13.37 2.46 -7.85
C ILE A 76 -14.34 2.78 -8.99
N ASN A 77 -15.29 3.68 -8.77
CA ASN A 77 -16.29 4.10 -9.75
C ASN A 77 -15.66 4.88 -10.92
N LEU A 78 -14.58 5.62 -10.67
CA LEU A 78 -13.84 6.40 -11.68
C LEU A 78 -12.93 5.56 -12.59
N ILE A 79 -12.62 4.32 -12.21
CA ILE A 79 -11.77 3.41 -12.99
C ILE A 79 -12.56 2.86 -14.18
N PRO A 80 -11.99 2.91 -15.41
CA PRO A 80 -12.59 2.24 -16.56
C PRO A 80 -12.79 0.75 -16.28
N LYS A 81 -14.02 0.25 -16.46
CA LYS A 81 -14.39 -1.09 -16.01
C LYS A 81 -13.65 -2.21 -16.72
N HIS A 82 -13.20 -2.00 -17.96
CA HIS A 82 -12.33 -2.93 -18.68
C HIS A 82 -10.90 -3.04 -18.12
N TYR A 83 -10.54 -2.24 -17.11
CA TYR A 83 -9.29 -2.39 -16.35
C TYR A 83 -9.45 -3.23 -15.10
N LEU A 84 -10.68 -3.65 -14.78
CA LEU A 84 -11.00 -4.46 -13.61
C LEU A 84 -11.50 -5.83 -14.06
N ASP A 85 -11.14 -6.86 -13.30
CA ASP A 85 -11.80 -8.15 -13.43
C ASP A 85 -13.13 -8.21 -12.66
N ALA A 86 -13.77 -9.38 -12.64
CA ALA A 86 -15.06 -9.58 -11.97
C ALA A 86 -14.96 -9.45 -10.43
N ASP A 87 -13.80 -9.67 -9.83
CA ASP A 87 -13.58 -9.52 -8.39
C ASP A 87 -13.04 -8.13 -8.00
N GLY A 88 -12.79 -7.27 -8.99
CA GLY A 88 -12.30 -5.91 -8.83
C GLY A 88 -10.78 -5.78 -8.85
N GLU A 89 -10.04 -6.86 -9.15
CA GLU A 89 -8.59 -6.83 -9.35
C GLU A 89 -8.25 -5.91 -10.52
N LEU A 90 -7.19 -5.10 -10.35
CA LEU A 90 -6.68 -4.26 -11.41
C LEU A 90 -5.81 -5.08 -12.38
N ILE A 91 -6.34 -5.39 -13.56
CA ILE A 91 -5.66 -6.20 -14.60
C ILE A 91 -4.71 -5.39 -15.49
N VAL A 92 -4.44 -4.13 -15.13
CA VAL A 92 -3.53 -3.23 -15.85
C VAL A 92 -2.50 -2.62 -14.90
N ASP A 93 -1.45 -2.02 -15.46
CA ASP A 93 -0.49 -1.27 -14.66
C ASP A 93 -1.18 -0.12 -13.89
N ALA A 94 -1.01 -0.09 -12.57
CA ALA A 94 -1.53 0.94 -11.67
C ALA A 94 -1.29 2.39 -12.14
N ALA A 95 -0.21 2.68 -12.86
CA ALA A 95 0.07 4.00 -13.42
C ALA A 95 -1.08 4.53 -14.29
N ARG A 96 -1.85 3.66 -14.95
CA ARG A 96 -3.02 4.04 -15.75
C ARG A 96 -4.12 4.67 -14.90
N VAL A 97 -4.37 4.13 -13.70
CA VAL A 97 -5.44 4.61 -12.81
C VAL A 97 -4.98 5.70 -11.85
N LEU A 98 -3.67 5.80 -11.56
CA LEU A 98 -3.13 6.85 -10.69
C LEU A 98 -3.37 8.27 -11.22
N SER A 99 -3.57 8.43 -12.53
CA SER A 99 -3.91 9.73 -13.13
C SER A 99 -5.28 10.28 -12.70
N ILE A 100 -6.17 9.43 -12.17
CA ILE A 100 -7.49 9.83 -11.63
C ILE A 100 -7.32 10.87 -10.53
N PHE A 101 -6.36 10.67 -9.61
CA PHE A 101 -6.11 11.62 -8.52
C PHE A 101 -5.73 13.01 -9.01
N VAL A 102 -5.10 13.12 -10.17
CA VAL A 102 -4.66 14.40 -10.74
C VAL A 102 -5.76 15.03 -11.60
N LYS A 103 -6.44 14.21 -12.42
CA LYS A 103 -7.38 14.70 -13.44
C LYS A 103 -8.81 14.84 -12.95
N LYS A 104 -9.25 13.95 -12.06
CA LYS A 104 -10.64 13.85 -11.61
C LYS A 104 -10.79 14.12 -10.11
N GLY A 105 -9.73 13.94 -9.34
CA GLY A 105 -9.78 14.05 -7.87
C GLY A 105 -10.70 12.99 -7.25
N ILE A 106 -10.82 13.02 -5.94
CA ILE A 106 -11.60 12.04 -5.15
C ILE A 106 -12.60 12.74 -4.26
N LEU A 107 -13.84 12.28 -4.27
CA LEU A 107 -14.91 12.75 -3.37
C LEU A 107 -14.62 12.47 -1.91
N LEU A 108 -15.41 13.06 -1.01
CA LEU A 108 -15.47 12.62 0.38
C LEU A 108 -16.30 11.34 0.51
N GLU A 109 -15.95 10.50 1.48
CA GLU A 109 -16.63 9.24 1.80
C GLU A 109 -18.12 9.46 2.12
N ARG A 110 -18.48 10.57 2.76
CA ARG A 110 -19.88 10.92 3.04
C ARG A 110 -20.73 11.15 1.79
N ASP A 111 -20.10 11.55 0.69
CA ASP A 111 -20.77 11.83 -0.59
C ASP A 111 -20.78 10.59 -1.51
N CYS A 112 -19.89 9.62 -1.26
CA CYS A 112 -19.87 8.33 -1.95
C CYS A 112 -19.38 7.23 -0.99
N PRO A 113 -20.28 6.62 -0.20
CA PRO A 113 -19.89 5.61 0.80
C PRO A 113 -19.35 4.32 0.18
N LEU A 114 -18.47 3.63 0.90
CA LEU A 114 -17.92 2.34 0.50
C LEU A 114 -19.00 1.25 0.39
N THR A 115 -19.15 0.70 -0.82
CA THR A 115 -20.04 -0.45 -1.09
C THR A 115 -19.31 -1.67 -1.61
N GLU A 116 -18.03 -1.53 -2.00
CA GLU A 116 -17.21 -2.55 -2.67
C GLU A 116 -17.81 -3.05 -4.00
N ARG A 117 -18.78 -2.32 -4.57
CA ARG A 117 -19.37 -2.62 -5.87
C ARG A 117 -18.39 -2.25 -6.99
N ILE A 118 -18.17 -3.18 -7.92
CA ILE A 118 -17.25 -2.98 -9.05
C ILE A 118 -17.98 -2.42 -10.28
N ASP A 119 -19.27 -2.74 -10.41
CA ASP A 119 -20.19 -2.30 -11.46
C ASP A 119 -20.62 -0.82 -11.34
N GLY A 120 -20.37 -0.18 -10.20
CA GLY A 120 -20.78 1.19 -9.92
C GLY A 120 -20.14 2.24 -10.85
N THR A 121 -20.91 3.24 -11.25
CA THR A 121 -20.44 4.41 -12.00
C THR A 121 -20.44 5.65 -11.12
N VAL A 122 -19.84 6.74 -11.61
CA VAL A 122 -19.95 8.05 -10.95
C VAL A 122 -21.41 8.49 -11.03
N SER A 123 -21.98 8.91 -9.90
CA SER A 123 -23.33 9.47 -9.86
C SER A 123 -23.32 10.91 -10.37
N GLU A 124 -24.29 11.31 -11.18
CA GLU A 124 -24.45 12.70 -11.59
C GLU A 124 -24.80 13.61 -10.39
N GLU A 125 -25.41 13.05 -9.34
CA GLU A 125 -25.75 13.78 -8.11
C GLU A 125 -24.52 14.27 -7.34
N THR A 126 -23.35 13.66 -7.57
CA THR A 126 -22.10 14.02 -6.87
C THR A 126 -21.15 14.87 -7.71
N LYS A 127 -21.64 15.41 -8.83
CA LYS A 127 -20.84 16.22 -9.77
C LYS A 127 -20.29 17.50 -9.13
N ASP A 128 -21.10 18.13 -8.27
CA ASP A 128 -20.76 19.40 -7.61
C ASP A 128 -20.19 19.22 -6.20
N CYS A 129 -20.01 17.98 -5.75
CA CYS A 129 -19.43 17.67 -4.45
C CYS A 129 -17.92 17.98 -4.40
N THR A 130 -17.41 18.26 -3.21
CA THR A 130 -15.99 18.56 -2.99
C THR A 130 -15.09 17.39 -3.38
N ARG A 131 -14.07 17.68 -4.20
CA ARG A 131 -13.06 16.72 -4.64
C ARG A 131 -11.65 17.12 -4.22
N TYR A 132 -10.86 16.16 -3.79
CA TYR A 132 -9.45 16.33 -3.45
C TYR A 132 -8.55 15.85 -4.58
N TYR A 133 -7.65 16.73 -5.01
CA TYR A 133 -6.74 16.49 -6.14
C TYR A 133 -5.31 16.33 -5.66
N ALA A 134 -4.59 15.38 -6.25
CA ALA A 134 -3.15 15.30 -6.12
C ALA A 134 -2.49 16.22 -7.16
N LYS A 135 -1.52 17.04 -6.74
CA LYS A 135 -0.73 17.85 -7.68
C LYS A 135 0.08 16.99 -8.66
N LYS A 136 0.60 15.87 -8.17
CA LYS A 136 1.40 14.90 -8.93
C LYS A 136 1.31 13.55 -8.24
N VAL A 137 1.29 12.47 -9.04
CA VAL A 137 1.45 11.10 -8.55
C VAL A 137 2.61 10.46 -9.29
N THR A 138 3.51 9.79 -8.56
CA THR A 138 4.68 9.11 -9.14
C THR A 138 4.70 7.67 -8.67
N LYS A 139 4.78 6.74 -9.61
CA LYS A 139 4.97 5.31 -9.34
C LYS A 139 6.45 4.97 -9.47
N HIS A 140 7.01 4.38 -8.42
CA HIS A 140 8.37 3.85 -8.42
C HIS A 140 8.28 2.32 -8.49
N MET A 141 8.96 1.70 -9.45
CA MET A 141 8.98 0.25 -9.61
C MET A 141 10.41 -0.26 -9.67
N LEU A 142 10.67 -1.36 -8.96
CA LEU A 142 11.92 -2.09 -9.09
C LEU A 142 11.84 -3.00 -10.33
N HIS A 143 12.58 -2.65 -11.38
CA HIS A 143 12.78 -3.52 -12.54
C HIS A 143 14.11 -4.27 -12.40
N PRO A 144 14.11 -5.57 -12.01
CA PRO A 144 15.33 -6.35 -11.91
C PRO A 144 16.05 -6.36 -13.28
N GLY A 145 17.37 -6.13 -13.26
CA GLY A 145 18.19 -6.17 -14.47
C GLY A 145 18.60 -7.59 -14.85
N ARG A 146 19.20 -7.75 -16.04
CA ARG A 146 19.71 -9.04 -16.52
C ARG A 146 20.91 -9.57 -15.72
N SER A 147 21.68 -8.71 -15.04
CA SER A 147 22.84 -9.12 -14.24
C SER A 147 22.61 -8.93 -12.73
N ARG A 148 23.14 -9.87 -11.93
CA ARG A 148 22.98 -9.90 -10.46
C ARG A 148 23.52 -8.66 -9.76
N MET A 149 24.68 -8.15 -10.19
CA MET A 149 25.27 -6.92 -9.62
C MET A 149 24.45 -5.68 -9.96
N ALA A 150 23.94 -5.56 -11.21
CA ALA A 150 23.06 -4.46 -11.57
C ALA A 150 21.75 -4.50 -10.79
N THR A 151 21.21 -5.70 -10.54
CA THR A 151 20.01 -5.89 -9.71
C THR A 151 20.24 -5.53 -8.25
N GLN A 152 21.40 -5.87 -7.67
CA GLN A 152 21.74 -5.48 -6.29
C GLN A 152 21.81 -3.95 -6.12
N LYS A 153 22.53 -3.25 -7.01
CA LYS A 153 22.61 -1.78 -6.95
C LYS A 153 21.24 -1.11 -7.12
N LYS A 154 20.41 -1.61 -8.04
CA LYS A 154 19.03 -1.13 -8.23
C LYS A 154 18.16 -1.34 -6.99
N TYR A 155 18.31 -2.49 -6.33
CA TYR A 155 17.60 -2.78 -5.08
C TYR A 155 18.00 -1.81 -3.97
N GLU A 156 19.30 -1.55 -3.79
CA GLU A 156 19.81 -0.61 -2.79
C GLU A 156 19.30 0.81 -3.04
N LEU A 157 19.31 1.27 -4.29
CA LEU A 157 18.77 2.58 -4.67
C LEU A 157 17.26 2.68 -4.42
N PHE A 158 16.49 1.65 -4.81
CA PHE A 158 15.05 1.61 -4.55
C PHE A 158 14.74 1.65 -3.05
N HIS A 159 15.48 0.88 -2.25
CA HIS A 159 15.30 0.85 -0.80
C HIS A 159 15.68 2.18 -0.14
N ALA A 160 16.75 2.84 -0.60
CA ALA A 160 17.13 4.16 -0.13
C ALA A 160 16.05 5.21 -0.46
N ASP A 161 15.51 5.22 -1.68
CA ASP A 161 14.41 6.09 -2.08
C ASP A 161 13.16 5.81 -1.22
N LEU A 162 12.80 4.54 -1.02
CA LEU A 162 11.67 4.16 -0.16
C LEU A 162 11.83 4.67 1.29
N ILE A 163 13.02 4.52 1.88
CA ILE A 163 13.30 5.06 3.22
C ILE A 163 13.11 6.57 3.24
N GLU A 164 13.59 7.27 2.21
CA GLU A 164 13.45 8.72 2.13
C GLU A 164 11.98 9.14 2.00
N LYS A 165 11.19 8.47 1.15
CA LYS A 165 9.74 8.73 1.04
C LYS A 165 9.01 8.48 2.36
N LEU A 166 9.39 7.44 3.10
CA LEU A 166 8.79 7.10 4.39
C LEU A 166 9.04 8.15 5.49
N LYS A 167 10.10 8.96 5.38
CA LYS A 167 10.31 10.12 6.27
C LYS A 167 9.26 11.21 6.03
N GLY A 168 8.80 11.36 4.80
CA GLY A 168 7.78 12.33 4.41
C GLY A 168 6.34 11.89 4.69
N GLY A 169 6.09 10.62 5.00
CA GLY A 169 4.76 10.10 5.32
C GLY A 169 4.58 8.65 4.94
N VAL A 170 3.32 8.18 4.89
CA VAL A 170 3.03 6.82 4.41
C VAL A 170 3.12 6.73 2.89
N VAL A 171 3.38 5.51 2.41
CA VAL A 171 3.40 5.17 0.99
C VAL A 171 2.62 3.88 0.75
N ALA A 172 1.85 3.84 -0.33
CA ALA A 172 1.23 2.64 -0.86
C ALA A 172 2.29 1.80 -1.58
N VAL A 173 2.31 0.51 -1.31
CA VAL A 173 3.27 -0.43 -1.88
C VAL A 173 2.53 -1.65 -2.42
N GLY A 174 2.96 -2.12 -3.59
CA GLY A 174 2.60 -3.44 -4.10
C GLY A 174 3.68 -4.43 -3.72
N VAL A 175 3.29 -5.56 -3.13
CA VAL A 175 4.20 -6.65 -2.76
C VAL A 175 3.61 -7.98 -3.22
N SER A 176 4.46 -8.87 -3.70
CA SER A 176 4.07 -10.26 -3.96
C SER A 176 3.86 -10.98 -2.64
N VAL A 177 2.69 -11.59 -2.48
CA VAL A 177 2.32 -12.37 -1.30
C VAL A 177 2.22 -13.83 -1.71
N TYR A 178 2.90 -14.71 -0.97
CA TYR A 178 2.91 -16.16 -1.20
C TYR A 178 2.08 -16.87 -0.12
N PRO A 179 1.64 -18.12 -0.33
CA PRO A 179 0.79 -18.85 0.62
C PRO A 179 1.29 -18.86 2.07
N SER A 180 2.61 -18.86 2.30
CA SER A 180 3.21 -18.79 3.63
C SER A 180 2.82 -17.54 4.43
N TYR A 181 2.36 -16.47 3.77
CA TYR A 181 1.85 -15.26 4.43
C TYR A 181 0.65 -15.55 5.33
N SER A 182 -0.26 -16.44 4.90
CA SER A 182 -1.46 -16.80 5.66
C SER A 182 -1.14 -17.48 7.00
N ASN A 183 0.08 -18.01 7.14
CA ASN A 183 0.53 -18.69 8.36
C ASN A 183 1.18 -17.74 9.38
N LEU A 184 1.31 -16.44 9.05
CA LEU A 184 1.91 -15.47 9.97
C LEU A 184 1.03 -15.22 11.19
N LYS A 185 1.68 -15.15 12.35
CA LYS A 185 1.05 -14.82 13.63
C LYS A 185 1.67 -13.56 14.23
N HIS A 186 0.82 -12.67 14.74
CA HIS A 186 1.21 -11.46 15.47
C HIS A 186 2.18 -10.54 14.71
N LYS A 187 3.38 -10.29 15.27
CA LYS A 187 4.40 -9.35 14.76
C LYS A 187 5.58 -10.08 14.10
N GLN A 188 5.33 -11.27 13.56
CA GLN A 188 6.36 -12.00 12.82
C GLN A 188 6.74 -11.20 11.56
N ILE A 189 8.03 -11.20 11.24
CA ILE A 189 8.51 -10.63 9.98
C ILE A 189 8.25 -11.67 8.90
N TYR A 190 7.50 -11.28 7.89
CA TYR A 190 7.23 -12.12 6.74
C TYR A 190 8.50 -12.39 5.94
N TYR A 191 8.77 -13.66 5.66
CA TYR A 191 9.81 -14.11 4.74
C TYR A 191 9.24 -15.29 3.94
N PRO A 192 9.03 -15.14 2.61
CA PRO A 192 8.66 -16.25 1.75
C PRO A 192 9.66 -17.41 1.87
N THR A 193 9.19 -18.64 1.67
CA THR A 193 10.05 -19.83 1.70
C THR A 193 11.00 -19.84 0.50
N LYS A 194 12.06 -20.66 0.58
CA LYS A 194 12.99 -20.82 -0.56
C LYS A 194 12.28 -21.38 -1.79
N ASP A 195 11.33 -22.28 -1.58
CA ASP A 195 10.59 -22.94 -2.65
C ASP A 195 9.62 -21.98 -3.32
N GLU A 196 8.94 -21.12 -2.54
CA GLU A 196 8.12 -20.02 -3.03
C GLU A 196 8.93 -19.05 -3.88
N LEU A 197 10.13 -18.67 -3.42
CA LEU A 197 11.04 -17.80 -4.18
C LEU A 197 11.62 -18.47 -5.43
N ALA A 198 11.66 -19.80 -5.47
CA ALA A 198 12.12 -20.58 -6.62
C ALA A 198 11.00 -20.84 -7.64
N GLY A 199 9.75 -20.45 -7.34
CA GLY A 199 8.59 -20.72 -8.19
C GLY A 199 8.04 -22.15 -8.05
N ASN A 200 8.52 -22.92 -7.06
CA ASN A 200 8.08 -24.28 -6.78
C ASN A 200 6.94 -24.29 -5.76
N THR A 201 5.89 -23.52 -6.00
CA THR A 201 4.69 -23.59 -5.17
C THR A 201 3.83 -24.74 -5.67
N GLU A 202 3.81 -25.85 -4.92
CA GLU A 202 2.75 -26.85 -5.07
C GLU A 202 1.41 -26.14 -4.91
N HIS A 203 0.55 -26.26 -5.92
CA HIS A 203 -0.85 -25.88 -5.81
C HIS A 203 -1.50 -26.84 -4.80
N MET A 204 -1.70 -26.38 -3.56
CA MET A 204 -2.67 -26.98 -2.65
C MET A 204 -4.04 -26.38 -2.92
#